data_AF-A0A090QY15-F1
#
_entry.id   AF-A0A090QY15-F1
#
_cell.length_a   1.000
_cell.length_b   1.000
_cell.length_c   1.000
_cell.angle_alpha   90.00
_cell.angle_beta   90.00
_cell.angle_gamma   90.00
#
_symmetry.space_group_name_H-M   'P 1'
#
loop_
_entity.id
_entity.type
_entity.pdbx_description
1 polymer ?
#
loop_
_entity_poly.entity_id
_entity_poly.type
_entity_poly.pdbx_seq_one_letter_code
_entity_poly.pdbx_strand_id
1 'polypeptide(L)'
;MNHAGDIHPDMLVILNDNEMSISENVGALNNHLARLLSGNLYTTIREGGKKVLSGAPPIKELVKRAEEHLKGMVVPGTMFEELGFNYIGPVDGHDVVELVKTIKNMRNMKGPQFLHIMTKKGKGYAPAEADPINYHAVPKFDLTQNPIPKAKSQPTFSNIFGDWLCDMAAQDDKLMAITPAMREGSGMVAFSKAYPDQYFDVAIAEQHAVTLATGMAIGGYHPVVAIYSTFLQRGYDQLIHDVAIMDLPVMFAIDRGGW
;
A
#
# COMPACT_ATOMS: atom_id res chain seq x y z
N MET A 1 -6.41 -0.57 -15.00
CA MET A 1 -6.48 0.89 -15.18
C MET A 1 -6.09 1.29 -16.60
N ASN A 2 -4.87 0.97 -17.07
CA ASN A 2 -4.44 1.30 -18.44
C ASN A 2 -5.48 1.00 -19.53
N HIS A 3 -6.02 -0.23 -19.56
CA HIS A 3 -7.06 -0.63 -20.52
C HIS A 3 -8.38 0.15 -20.35
N ALA A 4 -8.76 0.51 -19.12
CA ALA A 4 -9.94 1.33 -18.88
C ALA A 4 -9.73 2.79 -19.34
N GLY A 5 -8.49 3.28 -19.28
CA GLY A 5 -8.10 4.54 -19.90
C GLY A 5 -8.32 4.52 -21.41
N ASP A 6 -7.93 3.45 -22.09
CA ASP A 6 -8.03 3.31 -23.55
C ASP A 6 -9.48 3.19 -24.06
N ILE A 7 -10.29 2.30 -23.47
CA ILE A 7 -11.66 2.06 -23.94
C ILE A 7 -12.68 3.06 -23.38
N HIS A 8 -12.25 3.94 -22.47
CA HIS A 8 -13.04 4.99 -21.81
C HIS A 8 -14.46 4.55 -21.36
N PRO A 9 -14.61 3.50 -20.52
CA PRO A 9 -15.91 3.04 -20.08
C PRO A 9 -16.49 3.98 -19.01
N ASP A 10 -17.82 4.06 -18.91
CA ASP A 10 -18.50 4.68 -17.77
C ASP A 10 -18.28 3.80 -16.51
N MET A 11 -17.29 4.15 -15.69
CA MET A 11 -16.86 3.38 -14.52
C MET A 11 -16.42 4.31 -13.39
N LEU A 12 -16.68 3.91 -12.15
CA LEU A 12 -16.13 4.57 -10.96
C LEU A 12 -15.22 3.60 -10.20
N VAL A 13 -13.96 3.98 -10.01
CA VAL A 13 -13.01 3.32 -9.11
C VAL A 13 -12.94 4.14 -7.82
N ILE A 14 -13.14 3.51 -6.66
CA ILE A 14 -12.98 4.15 -5.35
C ILE A 14 -11.73 3.57 -4.70
N LEU A 15 -10.69 4.39 -4.57
CA LEU A 15 -9.49 4.07 -3.81
C LEU A 15 -9.75 4.40 -2.34
N ASN A 16 -9.86 3.36 -1.51
CA ASN A 16 -9.85 3.49 -0.05
C ASN A 16 -8.40 3.47 0.44
N ASP A 17 -7.83 4.65 0.63
CA ASP A 17 -6.50 4.81 1.20
C ASP A 17 -6.59 4.95 2.71
N ASN A 18 -5.98 4.01 3.43
CA ASN A 18 -5.84 4.04 4.88
C ASN A 18 -4.37 3.94 5.32
N GLU A 19 -3.45 4.19 4.38
CA GLU A 19 -1.99 4.12 4.53
C GLU A 19 -1.44 2.72 4.87
N MET A 20 -2.28 1.68 4.89
CA MET A 20 -1.94 0.34 5.37
C MET A 20 -2.31 -0.78 4.38
N SER A 21 -1.48 -1.81 4.31
CA SER A 21 -1.81 -3.16 3.83
C SER A 21 -2.15 -4.04 5.05
N ILE A 22 -1.58 -5.24 5.18
CA ILE A 22 -1.53 -5.93 6.50
C ILE A 22 -0.55 -5.17 7.38
N SER A 23 0.70 -5.06 6.93
CA SER A 23 1.75 -4.15 7.38
C SER A 23 1.58 -2.76 6.75
N GLU A 24 2.50 -1.84 7.05
CA GLU A 24 2.58 -0.53 6.39
C GLU A 24 2.71 -0.69 4.87
N ASN A 25 2.04 0.19 4.11
CA ASN A 25 2.09 0.18 2.66
C ASN A 25 3.52 0.50 2.15
N VAL A 26 4.04 -0.31 1.21
CA VAL A 26 5.35 -0.10 0.56
C VAL A 26 5.20 0.22 -0.93
N GLY A 27 6.18 0.93 -1.51
CA GLY A 27 6.22 1.24 -2.94
C GLY A 27 5.98 2.72 -3.31
N ALA A 28 6.38 3.07 -4.54
CA ALA A 28 6.43 4.47 -4.99
C ALA A 28 5.05 5.13 -5.17
N LEU A 29 4.00 4.36 -5.47
CA LEU A 29 2.65 4.89 -5.60
C LEU A 29 2.15 5.46 -4.27
N ASN A 30 2.43 4.78 -3.15
CA ASN A 30 2.09 5.27 -1.81
C ASN A 30 2.80 6.58 -1.48
N ASN A 31 4.09 6.70 -1.85
CA ASN A 31 4.83 7.95 -1.71
C ASN A 31 4.23 9.09 -2.56
N HIS A 32 3.70 8.78 -3.75
CA HIS A 32 3.04 9.77 -4.59
C HIS A 32 1.69 10.21 -4.00
N LEU A 33 0.88 9.28 -3.49
CA LEU A 33 -0.37 9.58 -2.78
C LEU A 33 -0.12 10.41 -1.52
N ALA A 34 0.89 10.07 -0.72
CA ALA A 34 1.33 10.84 0.44
C ALA A 34 1.76 12.27 0.06
N ARG A 35 2.43 12.45 -1.09
CA ARG A 35 2.78 13.78 -1.60
C ARG A 35 1.55 14.61 -1.98
N LEU A 36 0.55 14.02 -2.63
CA LEU A 36 -0.72 14.70 -2.96
C LEU A 36 -1.41 15.20 -1.68
N LEU A 37 -1.41 14.41 -0.61
CA LEU A 37 -1.92 14.81 0.71
C LEU A 37 -1.15 16.00 1.30
N SER A 38 0.19 15.95 1.26
CA SER A 38 1.04 17.04 1.78
C SER A 38 0.90 18.35 1.00
N GLY A 39 0.68 18.27 -0.33
CA GLY A 39 0.48 19.44 -1.20
C GLY A 39 -0.80 20.20 -0.87
N ASN A 40 -1.89 19.49 -0.58
CA ASN A 40 -3.16 20.09 -0.15
C ASN A 40 -3.08 20.68 1.27
N LEU A 41 -2.24 20.13 2.15
CA LEU A 41 -1.99 20.70 3.48
C LEU A 41 -1.23 22.04 3.36
N TYR A 42 -0.28 22.12 2.42
CA TYR A 42 0.52 23.32 2.17
C TYR A 42 -0.31 24.50 1.63
N THR A 43 -1.31 24.21 0.78
CA THR A 43 -2.27 25.23 0.32
C THR A 43 -3.19 25.70 1.44
N THR A 44 -3.65 24.80 2.31
CA THR A 44 -4.52 25.15 3.45
C THR A 44 -3.82 26.05 4.47
N ILE A 45 -2.53 25.81 4.77
CA ILE A 45 -1.72 26.68 5.65
C ILE A 45 -1.52 28.08 5.02
N ARG A 46 -1.32 28.14 3.70
CA ARG A 46 -1.18 29.41 2.97
C ARG A 46 -2.48 30.22 2.96
N GLU A 47 -3.64 29.58 2.97
CA GLU A 47 -4.93 30.27 3.12
C GLU A 47 -5.21 30.71 4.57
N GLY A 48 -4.78 29.93 5.56
CA GLY A 48 -4.82 30.34 6.98
C GLY A 48 -4.06 31.64 7.26
N GLY A 49 -2.93 31.86 6.58
CA GLY A 49 -2.16 33.10 6.66
C GLY A 49 -2.84 34.33 6.03
N LYS A 50 -3.79 34.15 5.09
CA LYS A 50 -4.51 35.27 4.46
C LYS A 50 -5.50 35.95 5.40
N LYS A 51 -5.99 35.28 6.44
CA LYS A 51 -6.87 35.88 7.46
C LYS A 51 -6.14 36.86 8.40
N VAL A 52 -4.81 36.88 8.38
CA VAL A 52 -3.98 37.79 9.21
C VAL A 52 -3.68 39.11 8.49
N LEU A 53 -4.07 39.28 7.21
CA LEU A 53 -3.78 40.47 6.40
C LEU A 53 -5.03 41.32 6.08
N SER A 54 -6.07 41.29 6.92
CA SER A 54 -7.30 42.08 6.76
C SER A 54 -7.13 43.61 6.95
N GLY A 55 -5.90 44.13 6.91
CA GLY A 55 -5.58 45.55 7.14
C GLY A 55 -4.77 46.26 6.06
N ALA A 56 -4.48 45.65 4.90
CA ALA A 56 -3.67 46.28 3.84
C ALA A 56 -4.48 46.64 2.58
N PRO A 57 -4.12 47.71 1.83
CA PRO A 57 -4.90 48.23 0.70
C PRO A 57 -5.04 47.23 -0.46
N PRO A 58 -5.98 47.44 -1.42
CA PRO A 58 -6.44 46.38 -2.32
C PRO A 58 -5.34 45.92 -3.29
N ILE A 59 -4.78 44.74 -3.03
CA ILE A 59 -3.79 44.07 -3.86
C ILE A 59 -4.47 43.40 -5.09
N LYS A 60 -5.41 44.10 -5.74
CA LYS A 60 -6.20 43.52 -6.85
C LYS A 60 -5.33 43.19 -8.07
N GLU A 61 -4.35 44.03 -8.42
CA GLU A 61 -3.48 43.77 -9.58
C GLU A 61 -2.48 42.63 -9.37
N LEU A 62 -1.96 42.47 -8.15
CA LEU A 62 -1.00 41.39 -7.85
C LEU A 62 -1.71 40.03 -7.76
N VAL A 63 -2.97 40.00 -7.29
CA VAL A 63 -3.82 38.80 -7.33
C VAL A 63 -4.16 38.44 -8.77
N LYS A 64 -4.51 39.42 -9.62
CA LYS A 64 -4.84 39.18 -11.03
C LYS A 64 -3.64 38.66 -11.84
N ARG A 65 -2.45 39.23 -11.62
CA ARG A 65 -1.19 38.75 -12.24
C ARG A 65 -0.76 37.38 -11.71
N ALA A 66 -1.03 37.05 -10.45
CA ALA A 66 -0.79 35.73 -9.89
C ALA A 66 -1.77 34.68 -10.44
N GLU A 67 -3.06 35.03 -10.62
CA GLU A 67 -4.05 34.18 -11.30
C GLU A 67 -3.68 33.94 -12.78
N GLU A 68 -3.18 34.95 -13.48
CA GLU A 68 -2.72 34.81 -14.87
C GLU A 68 -1.46 33.93 -15.00
N HIS A 69 -0.53 33.99 -14.02
CA HIS A 69 0.61 33.06 -13.96
C HIS A 69 0.21 31.62 -13.58
N LEU A 70 -0.86 31.44 -12.80
CA LEU A 70 -1.41 30.12 -12.46
C LEU A 70 -2.14 29.48 -13.66
N LYS A 71 -2.81 30.28 -14.49
CA LYS A 71 -3.47 29.79 -15.72
C LYS A 71 -2.50 29.24 -16.77
N GLY A 72 -1.22 29.60 -16.70
CA GLY A 72 -0.17 29.10 -17.60
C GLY A 72 0.59 27.86 -17.10
N MET A 73 0.35 27.43 -15.85
CA MET A 73 0.90 26.17 -15.35
C MET A 73 -0.07 25.05 -15.73
N VAL A 74 0.30 24.24 -16.71
CA VAL A 74 -0.26 22.89 -16.84
C VAL A 74 0.07 22.20 -15.52
N VAL A 75 -0.92 22.11 -14.62
CA VAL A 75 -0.78 21.32 -13.40
C VAL A 75 -0.51 19.90 -13.90
N PRO A 76 0.62 19.27 -13.52
CA PRO A 76 0.83 17.87 -13.86
C PRO A 76 -0.37 17.10 -13.35
N GLY A 77 -1.10 16.46 -14.26
CA GLY A 77 -2.17 15.56 -13.87
C GLY A 77 -1.61 14.51 -12.91
N THR A 78 -2.44 14.04 -11.99
CA THR A 78 -2.13 12.82 -11.24
C THR A 78 -1.83 11.68 -12.20
N MET A 79 -1.06 10.68 -11.77
CA MET A 79 -0.81 9.46 -12.58
C MET A 79 -2.12 8.83 -13.10
N PHE A 80 -3.22 8.95 -12.37
CA PHE A 80 -4.52 8.44 -12.79
C PHE A 80 -5.12 9.24 -13.96
N GLU A 81 -4.91 10.56 -13.98
CA GLU A 81 -5.31 11.41 -15.11
C GLU A 81 -4.50 11.10 -16.36
N GLU A 82 -3.21 10.81 -16.22
CA GLU A 82 -2.38 10.31 -17.33
C GLU A 82 -2.87 8.96 -17.86
N LEU A 83 -3.45 8.12 -16.98
CA LEU A 83 -4.11 6.86 -17.35
C LEU A 83 -5.55 7.04 -17.85
N GLY A 84 -5.98 8.27 -18.13
CA GLY A 84 -7.28 8.59 -18.72
C GLY A 84 -8.44 8.65 -17.74
N PHE A 85 -8.20 8.59 -16.42
CA PHE A 85 -9.25 8.74 -15.40
C PHE A 85 -9.47 10.20 -15.03
N ASN A 86 -10.72 10.58 -14.79
CA ASN A 86 -11.00 11.82 -14.07
C ASN A 86 -10.81 11.61 -12.56
N TYR A 87 -9.86 12.30 -11.96
CA TYR A 87 -9.48 12.12 -10.56
C TYR A 87 -10.21 13.11 -9.63
N ILE A 88 -10.79 12.60 -8.53
CA ILE A 88 -11.45 13.38 -7.49
C ILE A 88 -10.94 12.92 -6.12
N GLY A 89 -10.44 13.86 -5.31
CA GLY A 89 -9.98 13.62 -3.94
C GLY A 89 -8.57 14.16 -3.68
N PRO A 90 -7.92 13.75 -2.57
CA PRO A 90 -8.47 12.94 -1.49
C PRO A 90 -9.63 13.63 -0.74
N VAL A 91 -10.67 12.89 -0.37
CA VAL A 91 -11.78 13.35 0.51
C VAL A 91 -11.83 12.53 1.81
N ASP A 92 -12.48 13.05 2.85
CA ASP A 92 -12.67 12.31 4.10
C ASP A 92 -13.59 11.10 3.87
N GLY A 93 -13.04 9.90 4.04
CA GLY A 93 -13.76 8.64 3.91
C GLY A 93 -14.69 8.33 5.09
N HIS A 94 -14.67 9.14 6.15
CA HIS A 94 -15.55 9.00 7.32
C HIS A 94 -16.75 9.96 7.31
N ASP A 95 -16.78 10.96 6.42
CA ASP A 95 -17.98 11.78 6.21
C ASP A 95 -18.91 11.11 5.19
N VAL A 96 -19.80 10.27 5.71
CA VAL A 96 -20.79 9.55 4.89
C VAL A 96 -21.71 10.50 4.12
N VAL A 97 -22.02 11.68 4.68
CA VAL A 97 -22.93 12.64 4.05
C VAL A 97 -22.25 13.29 2.85
N GLU A 98 -20.98 13.66 2.97
CA GLU A 98 -20.16 14.17 1.87
C GLU A 98 -19.93 13.09 0.81
N LEU A 99 -19.54 11.88 1.19
CA LEU A 99 -19.33 10.77 0.26
C LEU A 99 -20.57 10.47 -0.59
N VAL A 100 -21.76 10.43 0.02
CA VAL A 100 -23.02 10.21 -0.72
C VAL A 100 -23.27 11.32 -1.73
N LYS A 101 -22.99 12.59 -1.39
CA LYS A 101 -23.13 13.71 -2.33
C LYS A 101 -22.13 13.60 -3.48
N THR A 102 -20.87 13.33 -3.18
CA THR A 102 -19.79 13.19 -4.16
C THR A 102 -20.08 12.06 -5.14
N ILE A 103 -20.40 10.86 -4.64
CA ILE A 103 -20.71 9.70 -5.49
C ILE A 103 -21.97 9.96 -6.34
N LYS A 104 -23.00 10.63 -5.80
CA LYS A 104 -24.19 11.02 -6.57
C LYS A 104 -23.86 11.97 -7.74
N ASN A 105 -22.98 12.93 -7.52
CA ASN A 105 -22.54 13.84 -8.57
C ASN A 105 -21.75 13.08 -9.66
N MET A 106 -20.86 12.18 -9.24
CA MET A 106 -20.03 11.37 -10.14
C MET A 106 -20.84 10.39 -10.99
N ARG A 107 -21.99 9.92 -10.51
CA ARG A 107 -22.86 8.97 -11.24
C ARG A 107 -23.30 9.47 -12.62
N ASN A 108 -23.41 10.78 -12.81
CA ASN A 108 -23.83 11.39 -14.08
C ASN A 108 -22.65 11.73 -15.01
N MET A 109 -21.41 11.50 -14.57
CA MET A 109 -20.21 11.77 -15.34
C MET A 109 -19.94 10.63 -16.32
N LYS A 110 -19.35 10.97 -17.47
CA LYS A 110 -19.00 10.02 -18.52
C LYS A 110 -17.51 9.67 -18.47
N GLY A 111 -17.20 8.46 -18.92
CA GLY A 111 -15.85 7.92 -18.91
C GLY A 111 -15.37 7.51 -17.51
N PRO A 112 -14.12 7.04 -17.42
CA PRO A 112 -13.59 6.45 -16.20
C PRO A 112 -13.33 7.52 -15.13
N GLN A 113 -13.89 7.30 -13.95
CA GLN A 113 -13.78 8.17 -12.78
C GLN A 113 -12.96 7.49 -11.68
N PHE A 114 -12.20 8.27 -10.94
CA PHE A 114 -11.38 7.80 -9.84
C PHE A 114 -11.63 8.66 -8.59
N LEU A 115 -12.26 8.10 -7.57
CA LEU A 115 -12.49 8.76 -6.29
C LEU A 115 -11.48 8.25 -5.26
N HIS A 116 -10.66 9.15 -4.73
CA HIS A 116 -9.72 8.85 -3.66
C HIS A 116 -10.32 9.26 -2.31
N ILE A 117 -10.53 8.29 -1.42
CA ILE A 117 -11.04 8.51 -0.06
C ILE A 117 -9.98 8.13 0.98
N MET A 118 -9.88 8.95 2.02
CA MET A 118 -8.98 8.71 3.15
C MET A 118 -9.75 8.10 4.31
N THR A 119 -9.39 6.88 4.73
CA THR A 119 -9.97 6.26 5.92
C THR A 119 -8.91 5.96 6.97
N LYS A 120 -9.34 5.40 8.10
CA LYS A 120 -8.48 4.98 9.20
C LYS A 120 -8.80 3.52 9.49
N LYS A 121 -7.82 2.64 9.35
CA LYS A 121 -8.00 1.21 9.65
C LYS A 121 -8.38 1.04 11.12
N GLY A 122 -9.43 0.26 11.39
CA GLY A 122 -9.98 0.07 12.74
C GLY A 122 -10.86 1.21 13.28
N LYS A 123 -11.20 2.23 12.46
CA LYS A 123 -12.02 3.38 12.90
C LYS A 123 -13.26 2.95 13.68
N GLY A 124 -13.48 3.59 14.82
CA GLY A 124 -14.63 3.35 15.70
C GLY A 124 -14.34 2.39 16.85
N TYR A 125 -13.16 1.74 16.85
CA TYR A 125 -12.69 0.93 17.96
C TYR A 125 -11.25 1.31 18.32
N ALA A 126 -11.08 2.11 19.37
CA ALA A 126 -9.81 2.73 19.74
C ALA A 126 -8.61 1.75 19.83
N PRO A 127 -8.75 0.51 20.36
CA PRO A 127 -7.65 -0.46 20.35
C PRO A 127 -7.21 -0.88 18.93
N ALA A 128 -8.15 -1.07 18.00
CA ALA A 128 -7.81 -1.39 16.61
C ALA A 128 -7.26 -0.19 15.83
N GLU A 129 -7.67 1.03 16.18
CA GLU A 129 -7.06 2.24 15.63
C GLU A 129 -5.61 2.43 16.10
N ALA A 130 -5.29 1.98 17.32
CA ALA A 130 -3.94 2.08 17.89
C ALA A 130 -3.00 0.96 17.39
N ASP A 131 -3.54 -0.21 17.06
CA ASP A 131 -2.78 -1.37 16.63
C ASP A 131 -3.44 -2.10 15.42
N PRO A 132 -3.52 -1.43 14.26
CA PRO A 132 -4.26 -1.94 13.10
C PRO A 132 -3.65 -3.20 12.47
N ILE A 133 -2.38 -3.51 12.79
CA ILE A 133 -1.68 -4.72 12.34
C ILE A 133 -2.20 -5.92 13.15
N ASN A 134 -2.12 -5.88 14.49
CA ASN A 134 -2.60 -7.01 15.30
C ASN A 134 -4.11 -7.19 15.19
N TYR A 135 -4.87 -6.10 15.06
CA TYR A 135 -6.33 -6.17 14.90
C TYR A 135 -6.79 -6.51 13.47
N HIS A 136 -5.88 -6.71 12.51
CA HIS A 136 -6.24 -7.16 11.16
C HIS A 136 -6.86 -8.56 11.17
N ALA A 137 -6.36 -9.44 12.03
CA ALA A 137 -6.89 -10.78 12.23
C ALA A 137 -6.75 -11.18 13.71
N VAL A 138 -7.88 -11.19 14.41
CA VAL A 138 -7.96 -11.56 15.82
C VAL A 138 -8.93 -12.72 16.02
N PRO A 139 -8.67 -13.63 16.98
CA PRO A 139 -9.65 -14.64 17.35
C PRO A 139 -10.91 -13.98 17.90
N LYS A 140 -12.02 -14.72 17.98
CA LYS A 140 -13.23 -14.22 18.63
C LYS A 140 -12.88 -13.72 20.04
N PHE A 141 -13.21 -12.46 20.30
CA PHE A 141 -12.93 -11.78 21.56
C PHE A 141 -14.13 -10.92 21.96
N ASP A 142 -14.18 -10.52 23.23
CA ASP A 142 -15.16 -9.57 23.75
C ASP A 142 -14.59 -8.15 23.60
N LEU A 143 -15.37 -7.20 23.06
CA LEU A 143 -14.95 -5.81 22.87
C LEU A 143 -14.59 -5.09 24.18
N THR A 144 -15.08 -5.61 25.32
CA THR A 144 -14.74 -5.11 26.66
C THR A 144 -13.39 -5.62 27.16
N GLN A 145 -12.83 -6.66 26.54
CA GLN A 145 -11.54 -7.24 26.93
C GLN A 145 -10.40 -6.60 26.13
N ASN A 146 -9.60 -5.79 26.81
CA ASN A 146 -8.36 -5.22 26.27
C ASN A 146 -7.20 -5.36 27.27
N PRO A 147 -6.04 -5.92 26.86
CA PRO A 147 -5.74 -6.49 25.55
C PRO A 147 -6.44 -7.84 25.31
N ILE A 148 -6.56 -8.26 24.05
CA ILE A 148 -7.06 -9.60 23.68
C ILE A 148 -6.19 -10.66 24.37
N PRO A 149 -6.76 -11.59 25.15
CA PRO A 149 -5.99 -12.62 25.83
C PRO A 149 -5.20 -13.47 24.82
N LYS A 150 -3.87 -13.51 24.97
CA LYS A 150 -3.03 -14.46 24.23
C LYS A 150 -3.26 -15.86 24.78
N ALA A 151 -3.91 -16.73 24.01
CA ALA A 151 -3.94 -18.15 24.33
C ALA A 151 -2.51 -18.71 24.30
N LYS A 152 -2.14 -19.56 25.26
CA LYS A 152 -0.91 -20.36 25.17
C LYS A 152 -1.09 -21.33 24.01
N SER A 153 -0.42 -21.07 22.89
CA SER A 153 -0.38 -21.98 21.76
C SER A 153 1.03 -22.53 21.57
N GLN A 154 1.11 -23.72 20.97
CA GLN A 154 2.37 -24.22 20.40
C GLN A 154 2.87 -23.24 19.33
N PRO A 155 4.19 -23.22 19.03
CA PRO A 155 4.72 -22.44 17.93
C PRO A 155 4.01 -22.80 16.63
N THR A 156 3.64 -21.79 15.84
CA THR A 156 3.09 -22.01 14.50
C THR A 156 4.21 -22.38 13.53
N PHE A 157 3.86 -22.98 12.38
CA PHE A 157 4.83 -23.22 11.30
C PHE A 157 5.54 -21.92 10.88
N SER A 158 4.82 -20.80 10.83
CA SER A 158 5.39 -19.48 10.53
C SER A 158 6.40 -19.03 11.58
N ASN A 159 6.17 -19.32 12.87
CA ASN A 159 7.18 -19.01 13.90
C ASN A 159 8.45 -19.83 13.69
N ILE A 160 8.31 -21.13 13.46
CA ILE A 160 9.45 -22.03 13.24
C ILE A 160 10.24 -21.61 11.99
N PHE A 161 9.54 -21.26 10.90
CA PHE A 161 10.16 -20.73 9.70
C PHE A 161 10.89 -19.41 9.94
N GLY A 162 10.27 -18.47 10.66
CA GLY A 162 10.88 -17.18 10.99
C GLY A 162 12.16 -17.31 11.82
N ASP A 163 12.15 -18.21 12.80
CA ASP A 163 13.33 -18.52 13.62
C ASP A 163 14.45 -19.13 12.75
N TRP A 164 14.11 -20.14 11.94
CA TRP A 164 15.05 -20.74 10.99
C TRP A 164 15.65 -19.71 10.03
N LEU A 165 14.83 -18.79 9.50
CA LEU A 165 15.28 -17.77 8.56
C LEU A 165 16.32 -16.84 9.21
N CYS A 166 16.14 -16.49 10.48
CA CYS A 166 17.11 -15.71 11.25
C CYS A 166 18.41 -16.48 11.51
N ASP A 167 18.31 -17.78 11.83
CA ASP A 167 19.45 -18.65 12.06
C ASP A 167 20.29 -18.83 10.79
N MET A 168 19.65 -18.89 9.61
CA MET A 168 20.34 -19.00 8.33
C MET A 168 21.00 -17.69 7.92
N ALA A 169 20.32 -16.54 8.06
CA ALA A 169 20.95 -15.25 7.74
C ALA A 169 22.15 -14.93 8.64
N ALA A 170 22.19 -15.44 9.88
CA ALA A 170 23.36 -15.32 10.75
C ALA A 170 24.63 -15.97 10.16
N GLN A 171 24.46 -16.93 9.24
CA GLN A 171 25.52 -17.74 8.66
C GLN A 171 25.73 -17.48 7.16
N ASP A 172 24.80 -16.76 6.52
CA ASP A 172 24.77 -16.54 5.07
C ASP A 172 24.39 -15.09 4.76
N ASP A 173 25.40 -14.29 4.44
CA ASP A 173 25.26 -12.88 4.03
C ASP A 173 24.64 -12.73 2.64
N LYS A 174 24.53 -13.82 1.88
CA LYS A 174 23.89 -13.85 0.56
C LYS A 174 22.44 -14.31 0.60
N LEU A 175 21.92 -14.70 1.76
CA LEU A 175 20.49 -15.00 1.90
C LEU A 175 19.68 -13.73 1.65
N MET A 176 18.65 -13.83 0.81
CA MET A 176 17.72 -12.72 0.54
C MET A 176 16.29 -13.20 0.73
N ALA A 177 15.58 -12.68 1.73
CA ALA A 177 14.22 -13.10 2.05
C ALA A 177 13.20 -12.12 1.46
N ILE A 178 12.27 -12.65 0.66
CA ILE A 178 11.29 -11.88 -0.10
C ILE A 178 9.88 -12.27 0.34
N THR A 179 9.00 -11.29 0.55
CA THR A 179 7.58 -11.53 0.83
C THR A 179 6.67 -10.54 0.08
N PRO A 180 5.52 -10.99 -0.45
CA PRO A 180 4.55 -10.09 -1.06
C PRO A 180 3.52 -9.60 -0.03
N ALA A 181 3.87 -8.57 0.76
CA ALA A 181 3.02 -7.97 1.80
C ALA A 181 2.57 -8.90 2.94
N MET A 182 3.26 -10.02 3.19
CA MET A 182 2.88 -11.03 4.19
C MET A 182 3.88 -11.16 5.34
N ARG A 183 4.53 -10.05 5.74
CA ARG A 183 5.56 -10.02 6.80
C ARG A 183 5.14 -10.72 8.08
N GLU A 184 3.99 -10.34 8.65
CA GLU A 184 3.46 -10.91 9.89
C GLU A 184 2.95 -12.34 9.67
N GLY A 185 2.22 -12.55 8.58
CA GLY A 185 1.59 -13.83 8.25
C GLY A 185 2.59 -14.96 8.05
N SER A 186 3.71 -14.67 7.39
CA SER A 186 4.82 -15.59 7.13
C SER A 186 5.87 -15.60 8.25
N GLY A 187 5.63 -14.97 9.40
CA GLY A 187 6.54 -15.04 10.55
C GLY A 187 7.86 -14.27 10.39
N MET A 188 7.96 -13.32 9.46
CA MET A 188 9.22 -12.64 9.12
C MET A 188 9.50 -11.36 9.93
N VAL A 189 8.70 -11.09 10.97
CA VAL A 189 8.83 -9.83 11.76
C VAL A 189 10.21 -9.72 12.41
N ALA A 190 10.69 -10.78 13.06
CA ALA A 190 12.00 -10.78 13.70
C ALA A 190 13.12 -10.61 12.66
N PHE A 191 13.03 -11.37 11.56
CA PHE A 191 13.97 -11.30 10.45
C PHE A 191 14.08 -9.89 9.86
N SER A 192 12.95 -9.24 9.55
CA SER A 192 12.93 -7.90 8.96
C SER A 192 13.60 -6.82 9.83
N LYS A 193 13.66 -7.04 11.15
CA LYS A 193 14.29 -6.12 12.11
C LYS A 193 15.76 -6.44 12.31
N ALA A 194 16.12 -7.73 12.35
CA ALA A 194 17.49 -8.18 12.59
C ALA A 194 18.36 -8.06 11.34
N TYR A 195 17.79 -8.34 10.16
CA TYR A 195 18.47 -8.37 8.86
C TYR A 195 17.76 -7.50 7.82
N PRO A 196 17.62 -6.18 8.06
CA PRO A 196 16.84 -5.30 7.19
C PRO A 196 17.39 -5.25 5.75
N ASP A 197 18.70 -5.37 5.56
CA ASP A 197 19.35 -5.33 4.23
C ASP A 197 19.13 -6.64 3.42
N GLN A 198 18.71 -7.72 4.09
CA GLN A 198 18.39 -9.01 3.48
C GLN A 198 16.89 -9.23 3.33
N TYR A 199 16.05 -8.25 3.70
CA TYR A 199 14.60 -8.35 3.73
C TYR A 199 13.94 -7.48 2.66
N PHE A 200 13.07 -8.07 1.84
CA PHE A 200 12.36 -7.39 0.75
C PHE A 200 10.86 -7.63 0.83
N ASP A 201 10.09 -6.55 1.04
CA ASP A 201 8.64 -6.55 0.86
C ASP A 201 8.29 -5.93 -0.50
N VAL A 202 7.71 -6.72 -1.40
CA VAL A 202 7.35 -6.29 -2.76
C VAL A 202 5.90 -5.80 -2.87
N ALA A 203 5.23 -5.52 -1.75
CA ALA A 203 3.79 -5.28 -1.67
C ALA A 203 2.99 -6.48 -2.22
N ILE A 204 1.73 -6.25 -2.61
CA ILE A 204 0.86 -7.29 -3.18
C ILE A 204 1.21 -7.51 -4.66
N ALA A 205 2.39 -8.07 -4.92
CA ALA A 205 2.93 -8.34 -6.25
C ALA A 205 3.68 -9.68 -6.30
N GLU A 206 2.94 -10.79 -6.23
CA GLU A 206 3.54 -12.14 -6.20
C GLU A 206 4.38 -12.45 -7.44
N GLN A 207 3.95 -12.03 -8.63
CA GLN A 207 4.75 -12.19 -9.86
C GLN A 207 6.11 -11.52 -9.69
N HIS A 208 6.11 -10.29 -9.16
CA HIS A 208 7.34 -9.55 -8.91
C HIS A 208 8.21 -10.23 -7.85
N ALA A 209 7.62 -10.77 -6.77
CA ALA A 209 8.36 -11.51 -5.75
C ALA A 209 9.18 -12.66 -6.36
N VAL A 210 8.54 -13.44 -7.23
CA VAL A 210 9.18 -14.60 -7.87
C VAL A 210 10.26 -14.15 -8.86
N THR A 211 9.97 -13.22 -9.76
CA THR A 211 10.97 -12.74 -10.74
C THR A 211 12.13 -11.99 -10.07
N LEU A 212 11.89 -11.27 -8.96
CA LEU A 212 12.95 -10.66 -8.17
C LEU A 212 13.90 -11.73 -7.61
N ALA A 213 13.34 -12.81 -7.04
CA ALA A 213 14.11 -13.95 -6.57
C ALA A 213 14.94 -14.57 -7.69
N THR A 214 14.37 -14.74 -8.90
CA THR A 214 15.10 -15.17 -10.09
C THR A 214 16.34 -14.31 -10.34
N GLY A 215 16.18 -12.99 -10.38
CA GLY A 215 17.30 -12.06 -10.59
C GLY A 215 18.37 -12.17 -9.51
N MET A 216 17.97 -12.31 -8.25
CA MET A 216 18.89 -12.51 -7.12
C MET A 216 19.66 -13.83 -7.24
N ALA A 217 18.99 -14.93 -7.58
CA ALA A 217 19.62 -16.23 -7.80
C ALA A 217 20.65 -16.17 -8.94
N ILE A 218 20.32 -15.53 -10.06
CA ILE A 218 21.26 -15.31 -11.18
C ILE A 218 22.47 -14.48 -10.72
N GLY A 219 22.24 -13.48 -9.86
CA GLY A 219 23.28 -12.67 -9.23
C GLY A 219 24.15 -13.40 -8.20
N GLY A 220 23.89 -14.69 -7.94
CA GLY A 220 24.64 -15.51 -6.99
C GLY A 220 24.27 -15.28 -5.53
N TYR A 221 23.06 -14.78 -5.27
CA TYR A 221 22.42 -14.74 -3.95
C TYR A 221 21.58 -16.00 -3.71
N HIS A 222 21.15 -16.21 -2.46
CA HIS A 222 20.33 -17.36 -2.05
C HIS A 222 18.91 -16.89 -1.65
N PRO A 223 18.01 -16.69 -2.62
CA PRO A 223 16.71 -16.10 -2.35
C PRO A 223 15.74 -17.13 -1.73
N VAL A 224 15.00 -16.66 -0.71
CA VAL A 224 13.89 -17.36 -0.06
C VAL A 224 12.61 -16.56 -0.27
N VAL A 225 11.66 -17.11 -1.03
CA VAL A 225 10.34 -16.51 -1.24
C VAL A 225 9.35 -17.09 -0.24
N ALA A 226 8.95 -16.29 0.75
CA ALA A 226 7.95 -16.65 1.75
C ALA A 226 6.57 -16.18 1.30
N ILE A 227 5.72 -17.13 0.90
CA ILE A 227 4.47 -16.87 0.19
C ILE A 227 3.39 -17.88 0.57
N TYR A 228 2.13 -17.46 0.59
CA TYR A 228 1.03 -18.41 0.85
C TYR A 228 0.76 -19.25 -0.40
N SER A 229 0.36 -20.51 -0.19
CA SER A 229 0.01 -21.44 -1.28
C SER A 229 -0.99 -20.85 -2.28
N THR A 230 -2.07 -20.23 -1.78
CA THR A 230 -3.07 -19.61 -2.66
C THR A 230 -2.56 -18.39 -3.42
N PHE A 231 -1.57 -17.68 -2.90
CA PHE A 231 -1.01 -16.49 -3.55
C PHE A 231 0.06 -16.86 -4.57
N LEU A 232 0.81 -17.95 -4.35
CA LEU A 232 1.77 -18.46 -5.31
C LEU A 232 1.13 -18.77 -6.68
N GLN A 233 -0.17 -19.09 -6.71
CA GLN A 233 -0.92 -19.24 -7.96
C GLN A 233 -0.83 -18.00 -8.87
N ARG A 234 -0.70 -16.79 -8.30
CA ARG A 234 -0.51 -15.56 -9.09
C ARG A 234 0.87 -15.48 -9.75
N GLY A 235 1.89 -16.08 -9.15
CA GLY A 235 3.27 -16.16 -9.66
C GLY A 235 3.58 -17.47 -10.40
N TYR A 236 2.56 -18.23 -10.81
CA TYR A 236 2.72 -19.56 -11.41
C TYR A 236 3.58 -19.54 -12.68
N ASP A 237 3.36 -18.57 -13.56
CA ASP A 237 4.13 -18.43 -14.79
C ASP A 237 5.60 -18.10 -14.48
N GLN A 238 5.85 -17.15 -13.57
CA GLN A 238 7.21 -16.78 -13.14
C GLN A 238 7.93 -17.97 -12.47
N LEU A 239 7.21 -18.77 -11.67
CA LEU A 239 7.76 -19.98 -11.05
C LEU A 239 8.28 -20.97 -12.11
N ILE A 240 7.51 -21.20 -13.17
CA ILE A 240 7.90 -22.14 -14.22
C ILE A 240 8.93 -21.51 -15.16
N HIS A 241 8.56 -20.39 -15.78
CA HIS A 241 9.32 -19.77 -16.85
C HIS A 241 10.63 -19.15 -16.33
N ASP A 242 10.55 -18.38 -15.24
CA ASP A 242 11.71 -17.62 -14.77
C ASP A 242 12.59 -18.47 -13.84
N VAL A 243 12.03 -19.40 -13.06
CA VAL A 243 12.82 -20.20 -12.10
C VAL A 243 13.11 -21.61 -12.63
N ALA A 244 12.07 -22.40 -12.90
CA ALA A 244 12.24 -23.84 -13.12
C ALA A 244 12.95 -24.20 -14.44
N ILE A 245 12.68 -23.47 -15.54
CA ILE A 245 13.35 -23.73 -16.84
C ILE A 245 14.86 -23.51 -16.74
N MET A 246 15.29 -22.52 -15.96
CA MET A 246 16.70 -22.20 -15.76
C MET A 246 17.35 -22.98 -14.60
N ASP A 247 16.59 -23.85 -13.91
CA ASP A 247 17.02 -24.62 -12.74
C ASP A 247 17.70 -23.77 -11.65
N LEU A 248 17.07 -22.62 -11.34
CA LEU A 248 17.67 -21.65 -10.42
C LEU A 248 17.45 -22.01 -8.95
N PRO A 249 18.43 -21.73 -8.06
CA PRO A 249 18.35 -22.04 -6.64
C PRO A 249 17.47 -21.05 -5.87
N VAL A 250 16.16 -21.08 -6.12
CA VAL A 250 15.17 -20.29 -5.38
C VAL A 250 14.43 -21.20 -4.41
N MET A 251 14.48 -20.88 -3.11
CA MET A 251 13.71 -21.61 -2.11
C MET A 251 12.32 -20.99 -1.94
N PHE A 252 11.28 -21.81 -2.04
CA PHE A 252 9.91 -21.39 -1.76
C PHE A 252 9.47 -21.89 -0.39
N ALA A 253 9.30 -20.97 0.56
CA ALA A 253 8.70 -21.25 1.85
C ALA A 253 7.18 -21.03 1.74
N ILE A 254 6.47 -22.12 1.44
CA ILE A 254 5.02 -22.09 1.16
C ILE A 254 4.23 -22.27 2.45
N ASP A 255 3.65 -21.17 2.94
CA ASP A 255 2.78 -21.18 4.11
C ASP A 255 1.30 -21.39 3.71
N ARG A 256 0.43 -21.75 4.66
CA ARG A 256 -1.00 -22.06 4.43
C ARG A 256 -1.19 -23.09 3.29
N GLY A 257 -0.32 -24.09 3.25
CA GLY A 257 -0.43 -25.21 2.32
C GLY A 257 -1.49 -26.22 2.79
N GLY A 258 -2.57 -26.35 2.03
CA GLY A 258 -3.67 -27.27 2.36
C GLY A 258 -5.04 -26.59 2.40
N TRP A 259 -5.99 -27.26 3.04
CA TRP A 259 -7.36 -26.78 3.26
C TRP A 259 -7.47 -25.88 4.51
#